data_AF-A0AAW1IYW9-F1
#
_entry.id   AF-A0AAW1IYW9-F1
#
_cell.length_a   1.000
_cell.length_b   1.000
_cell.length_c   1.000
_cell.angle_alpha   90.00
_cell.angle_beta   90.00
_cell.angle_gamma   90.00
#
_symmetry.space_group_name_H-M   'P 1'
#
loop_
_entity.id
_entity.type
_entity.pdbx_description
1 polymer ?
#
loop_
_entity_poly.entity_id
_entity_poly.type
_entity_poly.pdbx_seq_one_letter_code
_entity_poly.pdbx_strand_id
1 'polypeptide(L)'
;MNDFTSCPFILNCTGRSVKTERVLKSKETYAYLFASSTCSGQKDLLLKLKDVYREVKKRKIPLEIFYISSDRDPDEMLKHFKANHHDAIQHYL
;
A
#
# COMPACT_ATOMS: atom_id res chain seq x y z
N MET A 1 0.62 -11.18 15.32
CA MET A 1 0.45 -10.32 14.14
C MET A 1 1.74 -9.54 14.03
N ASN A 2 2.61 -9.87 13.07
CA ASN A 2 3.88 -9.17 12.94
C ASN A 2 3.59 -7.74 12.48
N ASP A 3 3.98 -6.77 13.31
CA ASP A 3 3.92 -5.36 12.97
C ASP A 3 5.04 -5.04 11.96
N PHE A 4 4.72 -4.21 10.96
CA PHE A 4 5.57 -3.64 9.92
C PHE A 4 6.81 -2.96 10.49
N THR A 5 6.78 -2.53 11.76
CA THR A 5 7.99 -2.11 12.50
C THR A 5 9.10 -3.16 12.49
N SER A 6 8.76 -4.44 12.29
CA SER A 6 9.72 -5.55 12.18
C SER A 6 10.39 -5.64 10.80
N CYS A 7 9.80 -5.03 9.76
CA CYS A 7 10.36 -5.01 8.41
C CYS A 7 11.04 -3.66 8.15
N PRO A 8 12.37 -3.63 7.95
CA PRO A 8 13.10 -2.38 7.77
C PRO A 8 12.81 -1.67 6.44
N PHE A 9 12.24 -2.40 5.46
CA PHE A 9 11.96 -1.88 4.12
C PHE A 9 10.56 -2.25 3.63
N ILE A 10 9.97 -1.34 2.86
CA ILE A 10 8.70 -1.50 2.14
C ILE A 10 8.86 -1.00 0.71
N LEU A 11 7.98 -1.43 -0.20
CA LEU A 11 8.02 -1.03 -1.61
C LEU A 11 7.09 0.16 -1.84
N ASN A 12 7.55 1.18 -2.55
CA ASN A 12 6.67 2.24 -3.04
C ASN A 12 5.98 1.81 -4.36
N CYS A 13 5.04 2.61 -4.86
CA CYS A 13 4.35 2.42 -6.15
C CYS A 13 5.27 2.23 -7.37
N THR A 14 6.53 2.65 -7.30
CA THR A 14 7.53 2.45 -8.37
C THR A 14 8.26 1.11 -8.27
N GLY A 15 8.00 0.32 -7.23
CA GLY A 15 8.72 -0.92 -6.90
C GLY A 15 10.08 -0.70 -6.25
N ARG A 16 10.35 0.51 -5.71
CA ARG A 16 11.60 0.82 -5.01
C ARG A 16 11.46 0.59 -3.51
N SER A 17 12.45 -0.06 -2.93
CA SER A 17 12.55 -0.21 -1.47
C SER A 17 12.79 1.14 -0.80
N VAL A 18 11.99 1.44 0.22
CA VAL A 18 12.11 2.61 1.08
C VAL A 18 12.15 2.16 2.53
N LYS A 19 12.90 2.90 3.37
CA LYS A 19 12.94 2.60 4.81
C LYS A 19 11.56 2.82 5.43
N THR A 20 11.09 1.83 6.17
CA THR A 20 9.79 1.86 6.85
C THR A 20 9.69 3.06 7.81
N GLU A 21 10.74 3.30 8.60
CA GLU A 21 10.83 4.45 9.52
C GLU A 21 10.56 5.80 8.84
N ARG A 22 11.07 5.97 7.60
CA ARG A 22 10.90 7.21 6.85
C ARG A 22 9.45 7.45 6.46
N VAL A 23 8.73 6.37 6.16
CA VAL A 23 7.31 6.41 5.77
C VAL A 23 6.41 6.62 6.97
N LEU A 24 6.74 5.99 8.10
CA LEU A 24 5.99 6.12 9.35
C LEU A 24 6.24 7.47 10.05
N LYS A 25 7.33 8.16 9.72
CA LYS A 25 7.64 9.46 10.31
C LYS A 25 6.49 10.45 10.05
N SER A 26 5.94 10.99 11.13
CA SER A 26 4.80 11.93 11.12
C SER A 26 3.47 11.32 10.69
N LYS A 27 3.30 10.00 10.88
CA LYS A 27 2.02 9.30 10.74
C LYS A 27 1.50 8.90 12.13
N GLU A 28 0.20 9.05 12.32
CA GLU A 28 -0.50 8.73 13.57
C GLU A 28 -1.42 7.52 13.37
N THR A 29 -1.93 7.32 12.16
CA THR A 29 -2.86 6.25 11.84
C THR A 29 -2.34 5.42 10.66
N TYR A 30 -2.55 4.11 10.75
CA TYR A 30 -2.20 3.14 9.73
C TYR A 30 -3.43 2.33 9.32
N ALA A 31 -3.64 2.17 8.02
CA ALA A 31 -4.67 1.28 7.48
C ALA A 31 -4.02 0.15 6.68
N TYR A 32 -4.55 -1.05 6.84
CA TYR A 32 -4.08 -2.24 6.13
C TYR A 32 -5.11 -2.64 5.09
N LEU A 33 -4.70 -2.60 3.82
CA LEU A 33 -5.50 -3.10 2.72
C LEU A 33 -4.97 -4.45 2.28
N PHE A 34 -5.70 -5.52 2.61
CA PHE A 34 -5.41 -6.86 2.14
C PHE A 34 -6.13 -7.10 0.81
N ALA A 35 -5.37 -7.45 -0.24
CA ALA A 35 -5.91 -7.61 -1.58
C ALA A 35 -5.13 -8.67 -2.39
N SER A 36 -5.73 -9.16 -3.46
CA SER A 36 -5.10 -10.09 -4.41
C SER A 36 -5.53 -9.74 -5.83
N SER A 37 -4.60 -9.89 -6.77
CA SER A 37 -4.80 -9.69 -8.21
C SER A 37 -5.89 -10.61 -8.80
N THR A 38 -6.17 -11.74 -8.15
CA THR A 38 -7.14 -12.75 -8.60
C THR A 38 -8.58 -12.47 -8.16
N CYS A 39 -8.81 -11.43 -7.35
CA CYS A 39 -10.16 -11.13 -6.85
C CYS A 39 -10.92 -10.19 -7.77
N SER A 40 -11.86 -10.75 -8.54
CA SER A 40 -12.66 -10.04 -9.55
C SER A 40 -13.51 -8.88 -8.99
N GLY A 41 -13.89 -8.91 -7.71
CA GLY A 41 -14.75 -7.90 -7.08
C GLY A 41 -14.04 -6.65 -6.51
N GLN A 42 -12.70 -6.58 -6.57
CA GLN A 42 -11.95 -5.54 -5.84
C GLN A 42 -11.71 -4.25 -6.64
N LYS A 43 -11.92 -4.25 -7.96
CA LYS A 43 -11.55 -3.09 -8.82
C LYS A 43 -12.22 -1.78 -8.38
N ASP A 44 -13.52 -1.82 -8.08
CA ASP A 44 -14.26 -0.62 -7.66
C ASP A 44 -13.80 -0.10 -6.29
N LEU A 45 -13.40 -1.00 -5.39
CA LEU A 45 -12.85 -0.64 -4.08
C LEU A 45 -11.49 0.04 -4.22
N LEU A 46 -10.60 -0.50 -5.05
CA LEU A 46 -9.26 0.06 -5.28
C LEU A 46 -9.35 1.43 -5.96
N LEU A 47 -10.30 1.61 -6.89
CA LEU A 47 -10.59 2.90 -7.51
C LEU A 47 -11.05 3.94 -6.49
N LYS A 48 -12.01 3.61 -5.62
CA LYS A 48 -12.46 4.53 -4.56
C LYS A 48 -11.35 4.84 -3.55
N LEU A 49 -10.53 3.85 -3.22
CA LEU A 49 -9.42 4.03 -2.28
C LEU A 49 -8.38 5.02 -2.81
N LYS A 50 -8.15 5.05 -4.12
CA LYS A 50 -7.29 6.04 -4.76
C LYS A 50 -7.78 7.47 -4.50
N ASP A 51 -9.07 7.72 -4.65
CA ASP A 51 -9.64 9.04 -4.41
C ASP A 51 -9.56 9.44 -2.94
N VAL A 52 -9.82 8.48 -2.03
CA VAL A 52 -9.63 8.68 -0.58
C VAL A 52 -8.19 9.04 -0.26
N TYR A 53 -7.22 8.30 -0.80
CA TYR A 53 -5.80 8.53 -0.53
C TYR A 53 -5.32 9.89 -1.06
N ARG A 54 -5.81 10.31 -2.23
CA ARG A 54 -5.54 11.64 -2.78
C ARG A 54 -6.04 12.74 -1.83
N GLU A 55 -7.26 12.60 -1.30
CA GLU A 55 -7.80 13.55 -0.33
C GLU A 55 -7.04 13.55 1.00
N VAL A 56 -6.62 12.38 1.49
CA VAL A 56 -5.76 12.23 2.67
C VAL A 56 -4.46 13.02 2.51
N LYS A 57 -3.78 12.89 1.37
CA LYS A 57 -2.54 13.65 1.08
C LYS A 57 -2.82 15.14 0.94
N LYS A 58 -3.85 15.53 0.19
CA LYS A 58 -4.25 16.93 -0.02
C LYS A 58 -4.54 17.65 1.30
N ARG A 59 -5.22 16.96 2.23
CA ARG A 59 -5.58 17.49 3.55
C ARG A 59 -4.49 17.30 4.61
N LYS A 60 -3.35 16.71 4.25
CA LYS A 60 -2.25 16.38 5.16
C LYS A 60 -2.68 15.58 6.39
N ILE A 61 -3.67 14.70 6.21
CA ILE A 61 -4.10 13.80 7.28
C ILE A 61 -2.92 12.85 7.60
N PRO A 62 -2.56 12.64 8.89
CA PRO A 62 -1.45 11.78 9.29
C PRO A 62 -1.78 10.28 9.17
N LEU A 63 -2.45 9.89 8.09
CA LEU A 63 -2.80 8.52 7.73
C LEU A 63 -1.83 7.99 6.66
N GLU A 64 -1.47 6.72 6.78
CA GLU A 64 -0.79 5.95 5.75
C GLU A 64 -1.51 4.64 5.48
N ILE A 65 -1.58 4.23 4.22
CA ILE A 65 -2.28 3.02 3.79
C ILE A 65 -1.26 2.03 3.25
N PHE A 66 -1.16 0.88 3.90
CA PHE A 66 -0.30 -0.23 3.49
C PHE A 66 -1.09 -1.23 2.66
N TYR A 67 -0.68 -1.39 1.42
CA TYR A 67 -1.16 -2.46 0.56
C TYR A 67 -0.42 -3.75 0.90
N ILE A 68 -1.17 -4.80 1.26
CA ILE A 68 -0.65 -6.13 1.57
C ILE A 68 -1.24 -7.08 0.54
N SER A 69 -0.36 -7.56 -0.34
CA SER A 69 -0.76 -8.53 -1.36
C SER A 69 -0.79 -9.93 -0.75
N SER A 70 -1.83 -10.69 -1.05
CA SER A 70 -1.91 -12.14 -0.80
C SER A 70 -1.51 -12.97 -2.03
N ASP A 71 -1.03 -12.31 -3.09
CA ASP A 71 -0.59 -12.98 -4.32
C ASP A 71 0.70 -13.77 -4.05
N ARG A 72 0.76 -14.99 -4.59
CA ARG A 72 1.90 -15.89 -4.39
C ARG A 72 3.06 -15.59 -5.35
N ASP A 73 2.78 -14.86 -6.42
CA ASP A 73 3.76 -14.47 -7.44
C ASP A 73 4.12 -12.98 -7.26
N PRO A 74 5.40 -12.66 -6.94
CA PRO A 74 5.88 -11.29 -6.81
C PRO A 74 5.69 -10.44 -8.07
N ASP A 75 5.80 -11.02 -9.26
CA ASP A 75 5.70 -10.29 -10.52
C ASP A 75 4.24 -9.95 -10.86
N GLU A 76 3.32 -10.89 -10.62
CA GLU A 76 1.88 -10.63 -10.75
C GLU A 76 1.41 -9.58 -9.76
N MET A 77 1.88 -9.67 -8.52
CA MET A 77 1.66 -8.68 -7.48
C MET A 77 2.14 -7.30 -7.94
N LEU A 78 3.38 -7.18 -8.42
CA LEU A 78 3.98 -5.90 -8.75
C LEU A 78 3.29 -5.26 -9.95
N LYS A 79 2.89 -6.09 -10.93
CA LYS A 79 2.10 -5.68 -12.09
C LYS A 79 0.73 -5.15 -11.68
N HIS A 80 0.03 -5.87 -10.80
CA HIS A 80 -1.27 -5.44 -10.29
C HIS A 80 -1.18 -4.15 -9.45
N PHE A 81 -0.15 -4.05 -8.61
CA PHE A 81 0.10 -2.88 -7.79
C PHE A 81 0.39 -1.64 -8.64
N LYS A 82 1.30 -1.74 -9.62
CA LYS A 82 1.63 -0.64 -10.55
C LYS A 82 0.42 -0.18 -11.36
N ALA A 83 -0.43 -1.10 -11.80
CA ALA A 83 -1.60 -0.78 -12.62
C ALA A 83 -2.69 0.00 -11.87
N ASN A 84 -2.79 -0.16 -10.56
CA ASN A 84 -3.93 0.34 -9.77
C ASN A 84 -3.55 1.34 -8.68
N HIS A 85 -2.28 1.38 -8.25
CA HIS A 85 -1.84 2.13 -7.07
C HIS A 85 -0.69 3.09 -7.39
N HIS A 86 -1.00 4.27 -7.92
CA HIS A 86 0.01 5.26 -8.26
C HIS A 86 0.62 6.00 -7.06
N ASP A 87 -0.01 5.96 -5.87
CA ASP A 87 0.47 6.71 -4.69
C ASP A 87 0.55 5.88 -3.39
N ALA A 88 0.00 4.66 -3.36
CA ALA A 88 0.01 3.84 -2.14
C ALA A 88 1.40 3.21 -1.89
N ILE A 89 1.63 2.79 -0.63
CA ILE A 89 2.87 2.13 -0.22
C ILE A 89 2.54 0.67 0.07
N GLN A 90 3.37 -0.23 -0.46
CA GLN A 90 3.18 -1.66 -0.37
C GLN A 90 4.10 -2.27 0.67
N HIS A 91 3.51 -3.09 1.53
CA HIS A 91 4.25 -3.99 2.39
C HIS A 91 4.26 -5.39 1.77
N TYR A 92 5.45 -5.96 1.67
CA TYR A 92 5.64 -7.37 1.32
C TYR A 92 5.84 -8.12 2.63
N LEU A 93 4.99 -9.12 2.90
CA LEU A 93 5.17 -10.05 4.02
C LEU A 93 6.21 -11.12 3.65
#